data_AF-A0A7S2YPL9-F1
#
_entry.id   AF-A0A7S2YPL9-F1
#
_cell.length_a   1.000
_cell.length_b   1.000
_cell.length_c   1.000
_cell.angle_alpha   90.00
_cell.angle_beta   90.00
_cell.angle_gamma   90.00
#
_symmetry.space_group_name_H-M   'P 1'
#
loop_
_entity.id
_entity.type
_entity.pdbx_description
1 polymer ?
#
loop_
_entity_poly.entity_id
_entity_poly.type
_entity_poly.pdbx_seq_one_letter_code
_entity_poly.pdbx_strand_id
1 'polypeptide(L)'
;SKFKWYFPMRDHDKGPKLSHAYAFYEHVTLPRYFSGSEEADHVQRKAEQGESEEETRLFSPWFTKATSYIEWGTGIDSYFSSLKMVACMLFFAGLLNWYNMRFFASSEYSANKQSGLSGLLSGSAICTEYEW
;
A
#
# COMPACT_ATOMS: atom_id res chain seq x y z
N SER A 1 -28.79 7.51 -39.02
CA SER A 1 -28.24 7.05 -37.73
C SER A 1 -29.26 6.13 -37.05
N LYS A 2 -29.06 4.81 -37.12
CA LYS A 2 -30.08 3.78 -36.84
C LYS A 2 -29.77 2.90 -35.61
N PHE A 3 -29.06 3.44 -34.62
CA PHE A 3 -28.88 2.78 -33.33
C PHE A 3 -29.52 3.63 -32.24
N LYS A 4 -30.81 3.41 -32.00
CA LYS A 4 -31.51 3.95 -30.84
C LYS A 4 -31.15 3.04 -29.68
N TRP A 5 -30.09 3.38 -28.94
CA TRP A 5 -29.69 2.63 -27.75
C TRP A 5 -30.88 2.53 -26.79
N TYR A 6 -31.27 1.29 -26.47
CA TYR A 6 -32.41 1.01 -25.60
C TYR A 6 -32.01 1.31 -24.15
N PHE A 7 -32.36 2.51 -23.68
CA PHE A 7 -32.23 2.92 -22.28
C PHE A 7 -33.62 3.32 -21.75
N PRO A 8 -34.44 2.35 -21.32
CA PRO A 8 -35.84 2.59 -20.93
C PRO A 8 -35.98 3.48 -19.69
N MET A 9 -34.90 3.66 -18.92
CA MET A 9 -34.86 4.46 -17.70
C MET A 9 -34.17 5.83 -17.88
N ARG A 10 -33.79 6.24 -19.10
CA ARG A 10 -33.00 7.48 -19.32
C ARG A 10 -33.69 8.73 -18.78
N ASP A 11 -35.00 8.79 -18.95
CA ASP A 11 -35.81 9.98 -18.63
C ASP A 11 -36.59 9.80 -17.30
N HIS A 12 -36.31 8.72 -16.54
CA HIS A 12 -36.87 8.51 -15.21
C HIS A 12 -36.04 9.24 -14.15
N ASP A 13 -36.69 9.90 -13.19
CA ASP A 13 -36.01 10.62 -12.12
C ASP A 13 -35.18 9.70 -11.19
N LYS A 14 -35.55 8.41 -11.12
CA LYS A 14 -34.78 7.34 -10.46
C LYS A 14 -33.89 6.53 -11.42
N GLY A 15 -33.75 6.99 -12.65
CA GLY A 15 -32.90 6.37 -13.66
C GLY A 15 -31.41 6.52 -13.33
N PRO A 16 -30.54 5.77 -14.02
CA PRO A 16 -29.10 5.89 -13.85
C PRO A 16 -28.65 7.29 -14.30
N LYS A 17 -28.35 8.18 -13.34
CA LYS A 17 -27.80 9.51 -13.60
C LYS A 17 -26.27 9.44 -13.59
N LEU A 18 -25.65 10.12 -14.56
CA LEU A 18 -24.19 10.19 -14.68
C LEU A 18 -23.54 10.80 -13.43
N SER A 19 -24.22 11.74 -12.77
CA SER A 19 -23.76 12.35 -11.52
C SER A 19 -23.64 11.34 -10.38
N HIS A 20 -24.60 10.42 -10.22
CA HIS A 20 -24.52 9.36 -9.22
C HIS A 20 -23.43 8.34 -9.55
N ALA A 21 -23.28 7.99 -10.84
CA ALA A 21 -22.20 7.12 -11.28
C ALA A 21 -20.82 7.74 -11.01
N TYR A 22 -20.68 9.05 -11.25
CA TYR A 22 -19.45 9.78 -10.97
C TYR A 22 -19.18 9.90 -9.47
N ALA A 23 -20.20 10.23 -8.66
CA ALA A 23 -20.06 10.28 -7.20
C ALA A 23 -19.68 8.92 -6.59
N PHE A 24 -20.23 7.83 -7.13
CA PHE A 24 -19.84 6.47 -6.75
C PHE A 24 -18.40 6.16 -7.16
N TYR A 25 -18.04 6.44 -8.42
CA TYR A 25 -16.67 6.24 -8.92
C TYR A 25 -15.66 7.01 -8.07
N GLU A 26 -15.94 8.28 -7.79
CA GLU A 26 -15.10 9.14 -6.97
C GLU A 26 -14.94 8.59 -5.56
N HIS A 27 -16.01 8.18 -4.89
CA HIS A 27 -15.93 7.60 -3.55
C HIS A 27 -15.11 6.30 -3.49
N VAL A 28 -15.15 5.48 -4.55
CA VAL A 28 -14.43 4.20 -4.60
C VAL A 28 -12.97 4.37 -5.00
N THR A 29 -12.69 5.18 -6.02
CA THR A 29 -11.34 5.27 -6.64
C THR A 29 -10.53 6.45 -6.14
N LEU A 30 -11.19 7.51 -5.69
CA LEU A 30 -10.60 8.79 -5.32
C LEU A 30 -11.07 9.15 -3.90
N PRO A 31 -10.65 8.39 -2.87
CA PRO A 31 -11.10 8.63 -1.51
C PRO A 31 -10.69 10.05 -1.07
N ARG A 32 -11.67 10.79 -0.57
CA ARG A 32 -11.50 12.16 -0.07
C ARG A 32 -11.75 12.22 1.43
N TYR A 33 -11.15 13.23 2.06
CA TYR A 33 -11.36 13.61 3.46
C TYR A 33 -11.70 15.09 3.58
N PHE A 34 -12.35 15.48 4.67
CA PHE A 34 -12.70 16.88 4.94
C PHE A 34 -11.47 17.69 5.36
N SER A 35 -11.17 18.80 4.68
CA SER A 35 -9.99 19.63 4.98
C SER A 35 -10.19 20.63 6.12
N GLY A 36 -11.41 20.72 6.66
CA GLY A 36 -11.78 21.68 7.71
C GLY A 36 -12.27 21.06 9.02
N SER A 37 -12.36 19.73 9.14
CA SER A 37 -12.80 19.09 10.39
C SER A 37 -11.68 19.14 11.44
N GLU A 38 -11.70 20.16 12.29
CA GLU A 38 -10.90 20.26 13.52
C GLU A 38 -11.35 19.26 14.61
N GLU A 39 -12.34 18.40 14.33
CA GLU A 39 -12.78 17.37 15.27
C GLU A 39 -11.80 16.18 15.27
N ALA A 40 -10.85 16.26 16.20
CA ALA A 40 -9.76 15.34 16.51
C ALA A 40 -8.54 15.47 15.58
N ASP A 41 -7.53 16.20 16.08
CA ASP A 41 -6.16 16.45 15.59
C ASP A 41 -5.39 15.23 14.99
N HIS A 42 -5.97 14.04 15.05
CA HIS A 42 -5.35 12.78 14.69
C HIS A 42 -6.13 11.92 13.68
N VAL A 43 -7.38 12.20 13.32
CA VAL A 43 -8.16 11.33 12.40
C VAL A 43 -8.77 12.13 11.26
N GLN A 44 -8.41 11.81 10.02
CA GLN A 44 -9.01 12.40 8.83
C GLN A 44 -10.29 11.63 8.48
N ARG A 45 -11.45 12.24 8.71
CA ARG A 45 -12.75 11.62 8.39
C ARG A 45 -12.95 11.51 6.88
N LYS A 46 -13.40 10.34 6.41
CA LYS A 46 -13.68 10.10 4.99
C LYS A 46 -15.00 10.78 4.59
N ALA A 47 -15.03 11.39 3.41
CA ALA A 47 -16.25 11.96 2.83
C ALA A 47 -17.12 10.87 2.19
N GLU A 48 -18.42 10.88 2.49
CA GLU A 48 -19.39 9.94 1.92
C GLU A 48 -19.84 10.35 0.51
N GLN A 49 -20.56 9.45 -0.15
CA GLN A 49 -21.00 9.65 -1.53
C GLN A 49 -21.94 10.86 -1.66
N GLY A 50 -21.54 11.83 -2.49
CA GLY A 50 -22.35 13.00 -2.77
C GLY A 50 -22.24 14.13 -1.73
N GLU A 51 -21.41 13.97 -0.69
CA GLU A 51 -21.10 15.06 0.23
C GLU A 51 -20.12 16.03 -0.42
N SER A 52 -20.60 17.26 -0.67
CA SER A 52 -19.80 18.37 -1.22
C SER A 52 -20.06 19.68 -0.49
N GLU A 53 -20.67 19.65 0.69
CA GLU A 53 -21.01 20.84 1.47
C GLU A 53 -19.77 21.53 2.07
N GLU A 54 -18.70 20.75 2.31
CA GLU A 54 -17.43 21.21 2.86
C GLU A 54 -16.27 21.00 1.88
N GLU A 55 -15.18 21.77 2.05
CA GLU A 55 -13.96 21.59 1.25
C GLU A 55 -13.36 20.20 1.53
N THR A 56 -13.26 19.37 0.50
CA THR A 56 -12.69 18.02 0.58
C THR A 56 -11.36 17.94 -0.16
N ARG A 57 -10.43 17.15 0.36
CA ARG A 57 -9.11 16.89 -0.24
C ARG A 57 -8.90 15.40 -0.44
N LEU A 58 -8.08 15.06 -1.42
CA LEU A 58 -7.75 13.67 -1.72
C LEU A 58 -6.79 13.10 -0.67
N PHE A 59 -6.99 11.85 -0.25
CA PHE A 59 -5.98 11.16 0.55
C PHE A 59 -4.67 10.99 -0.23
N SER A 60 -3.54 11.30 0.40
CA SER A 60 -2.23 11.11 -0.21
C SER A 60 -1.75 9.67 -0.02
N PRO A 61 -1.35 8.94 -1.08
CA PRO A 61 -0.88 7.56 -0.95
C PRO A 61 0.31 7.38 -0.01
N TRP A 62 1.14 8.42 0.13
CA TRP A 62 2.39 8.36 0.89
C TRP A 62 2.30 9.01 2.28
N PHE A 63 1.44 10.03 2.43
CA PHE A 63 1.41 10.90 3.61
C PHE A 63 0.14 10.77 4.47
N THR A 64 -0.71 9.79 4.17
CA THR A 64 -1.89 9.51 5.00
C THR A 64 -1.49 8.99 6.37
N LYS A 65 -2.02 9.62 7.43
CA LYS A 65 -1.75 9.22 8.82
C LYS A 65 -2.32 7.83 9.10
N ALA A 66 -1.59 7.04 9.89
CA ALA A 66 -1.98 5.65 10.19
C ALA A 66 -3.36 5.54 10.85
N THR A 67 -3.66 6.45 11.76
CA THR A 67 -4.93 6.57 12.48
C THR A 67 -6.13 6.83 11.58
N SER A 68 -5.92 7.35 10.36
CA SER A 68 -6.99 7.58 9.40
C SER A 68 -7.38 6.30 8.67
N TYR A 69 -6.60 5.20 8.76
CA TYR A 69 -6.94 3.93 8.11
C TYR A 69 -8.21 3.27 8.65
N ILE A 70 -8.64 3.65 9.85
CA ILE A 70 -9.86 3.13 10.48
C ILE A 70 -11.13 3.46 9.67
N GLU A 71 -11.14 4.57 8.94
CA GLU A 71 -12.28 5.03 8.11
C GLU A 71 -12.55 4.11 6.91
N TRP A 72 -11.55 3.34 6.46
CA TRP A 72 -11.75 2.33 5.42
C TRP A 72 -12.18 0.96 6.00
N GLY A 73 -12.17 0.84 7.32
CA GLY A 73 -12.56 -0.36 8.06
C GLY A 73 -11.42 -0.94 8.89
N THR A 74 -11.78 -1.52 10.02
CA THR A 74 -10.85 -2.08 11.01
C THR A 74 -9.89 -3.13 10.42
N GLY A 75 -10.34 -3.89 9.41
CA GLY A 75 -9.49 -4.89 8.75
C GLY A 75 -8.33 -4.28 7.96
N ILE A 76 -8.56 -3.14 7.29
CA ILE A 76 -7.53 -2.44 6.52
C ILE A 76 -6.51 -1.79 7.47
N ASP A 77 -7.00 -1.16 8.53
CA ASP A 77 -6.14 -0.59 9.59
C ASP A 77 -5.23 -1.66 10.21
N SER A 78 -5.82 -2.80 10.62
CA SER A 78 -5.07 -3.92 11.20
C SER A 78 -4.03 -4.50 10.24
N TYR A 79 -4.37 -4.62 8.94
CA TYR A 79 -3.45 -5.09 7.90
C TYR A 79 -2.22 -4.18 7.76
N PHE A 80 -2.42 -2.87 7.57
CA PHE A 80 -1.31 -1.93 7.40
C PHE A 80 -0.51 -1.72 8.68
N SER A 81 -1.14 -1.80 9.85
CA SER A 81 -0.44 -1.77 11.14
C SER A 81 0.48 -2.98 11.30
N SER A 82 -0.01 -4.18 10.98
CA SER A 82 0.78 -5.42 11.01
C SER A 82 1.96 -5.35 10.03
N LEU A 83 1.74 -4.83 8.83
CA LEU A 83 2.78 -4.69 7.82
C LEU A 83 3.93 -3.77 8.27
N LYS A 84 3.62 -2.65 8.95
CA LYS A 84 4.62 -1.77 9.56
C LYS A 84 5.42 -2.48 10.65
N MET A 85 4.73 -3.24 11.51
CA MET A 85 5.39 -4.00 12.56
C MET A 85 6.33 -5.06 11.98
N VAL A 86 5.89 -5.82 10.98
CA VAL A 86 6.71 -6.82 10.29
C VAL A 86 7.90 -6.17 9.59
N ALA A 87 7.70 -5.02 8.93
CA ALA A 87 8.79 -4.28 8.30
C ALA A 87 9.86 -3.84 9.32
N CYS A 88 9.44 -3.32 10.48
CA CYS A 88 10.36 -2.99 11.57
C CYS A 88 11.10 -4.23 12.10
N MET A 89 10.38 -5.34 12.33
CA MET A 89 10.99 -6.59 12.79
C MET A 89 12.04 -7.12 11.81
N LEU A 90 11.71 -7.14 10.51
CA LEU A 90 12.64 -7.56 9.46
C LEU A 90 13.85 -6.62 9.35
N PHE A 91 13.64 -5.32 9.54
CA PHE A 91 14.72 -4.35 9.55
C PHE A 91 15.70 -4.61 10.70
N PHE A 92 15.22 -4.79 11.94
CA PHE A 92 16.08 -5.12 13.07
C PHE A 92 16.73 -6.50 12.95
N ALA A 93 16.00 -7.51 12.45
CA ALA A 93 16.57 -8.82 12.15
C ALA A 93 17.69 -8.73 11.10
N GLY A 94 17.53 -7.86 10.10
CA GLY A 94 18.56 -7.55 9.11
C GLY A 94 19.79 -6.89 9.75
N LEU A 95 19.60 -5.91 10.65
CA LEU A 95 20.69 -5.25 11.37
C LEU A 95 21.49 -6.22 12.26
N LEU A 96 20.81 -7.14 12.96
CA LEU A 96 21.48 -8.18 13.75
C LEU A 96 22.33 -9.11 12.87
N ASN A 97 21.84 -9.42 11.67
CA ASN A 97 22.55 -10.27 10.71
C ASN A 97 23.60 -9.52 9.88
N TRP A 98 23.78 -8.21 10.08
CA TRP A 98 24.76 -7.41 9.33
C TRP A 98 26.18 -7.96 9.47
N TYR A 99 26.59 -8.37 10.67
CA TYR A 99 27.93 -8.94 10.89
C TYR A 99 28.12 -10.26 10.13
N ASN A 100 27.11 -11.13 10.16
CA ASN A 100 27.12 -12.40 9.41
C ASN A 100 27.21 -12.14 7.89
N MET A 101 26.41 -11.21 7.37
CA MET A 101 26.48 -10.80 5.96
C MET A 101 27.87 -10.27 5.61
N ARG A 102 28.48 -9.45 6.47
CA ARG A 102 29.83 -8.92 6.25
C ARG A 102 30.90 -10.01 6.26
N PHE A 103 30.77 -11.02 7.11
CA PHE A 103 31.67 -12.18 7.19
C PHE A 103 31.54 -13.09 5.96
N PHE A 104 30.32 -13.45 5.56
CA PHE A 104 30.08 -14.27 4.37
C PHE A 104 30.44 -13.55 3.06
N ALA A 105 30.36 -12.21 3.04
CA ALA A 105 30.86 -11.40 1.93
C ALA A 105 32.39 -11.19 1.98
N SER A 106 33.09 -11.58 3.04
CA SER A 106 34.54 -11.37 3.17
C SER A 106 35.34 -12.36 2.33
N SER A 107 36.55 -11.94 1.94
CA SER A 107 37.49 -12.80 1.20
C SER A 107 37.97 -14.00 2.02
N GLU A 108 37.90 -13.92 3.35
CA GLU A 108 38.27 -15.00 4.28
C GLU A 108 37.35 -16.22 4.14
N TYR A 109 36.04 -16.00 3.97
CA TYR A 109 35.08 -17.07 3.70
C TYR A 109 35.28 -17.66 2.28
N SER A 110 35.63 -16.82 1.30
CA SER A 110 35.84 -17.24 -0.10
C SER A 110 37.28 -17.70 -0.43
N ALA A 111 38.14 -17.88 0.58
CA ALA A 111 39.56 -18.16 0.37
C ALA A 111 39.82 -19.42 -0.47
N ASN A 112 38.92 -20.41 -0.42
CA ASN A 112 38.88 -21.54 -1.34
C ASN A 112 38.06 -21.19 -2.60
N LYS A 113 38.75 -20.56 -3.55
CA LYS A 113 38.26 -20.06 -4.84
C LYS A 113 37.37 -21.05 -5.61
N GLN A 114 36.05 -20.83 -5.63
CA GLN A 114 35.20 -21.23 -6.75
C GLN A 114 35.08 -20.05 -7.72
N SER A 115 35.96 -20.01 -8.74
CA SER A 115 35.96 -18.96 -9.76
C SER A 115 34.74 -19.12 -10.67
N GLY A 116 33.70 -18.30 -10.47
CA GLY A 116 32.56 -18.22 -11.39
C GLY A 116 31.23 -17.80 -10.77
N LEU A 117 31.10 -17.88 -9.44
CA LEU A 117 29.82 -17.69 -8.75
C LEU A 117 29.86 -16.64 -7.61
N SER A 118 30.92 -15.83 -7.57
CA SER A 118 31.23 -14.85 -6.50
C SER A 118 30.09 -13.86 -6.19
N GLY A 119 29.35 -13.40 -7.19
CA GLY A 119 28.25 -12.45 -6.99
C GLY A 119 27.00 -13.08 -6.36
N LEU A 120 26.76 -14.37 -6.60
CA LEU A 120 25.58 -15.08 -6.09
C LEU A 120 25.83 -15.61 -4.67
N LEU A 121 27.04 -16.10 -4.39
CA LEU A 121 27.42 -16.56 -3.04
C LEU A 121 27.53 -15.42 -2.01
N SER A 122 27.82 -14.19 -2.43
CA SER A 122 27.97 -13.06 -1.50
C SER A 122 26.67 -12.71 -0.74
N GLY A 123 25.51 -13.22 -1.19
CA GLY A 123 24.20 -13.00 -0.55
C GLY A 123 23.49 -14.28 -0.09
N SER A 124 24.03 -15.46 -0.36
CA SER A 124 23.40 -16.74 -0.02
C SER A 124 24.39 -17.67 0.68
N ALA A 125 24.02 -18.18 1.85
CA ALA A 125 24.77 -19.23 2.54
C ALA A 125 24.50 -20.59 1.86
N ILE A 126 25.15 -20.83 0.72
CA ILE A 126 25.15 -22.14 0.05
C ILE A 126 26.38 -22.91 0.55
N CYS A 127 26.16 -24.02 1.23
CA CYS A 127 27.22 -24.96 1.60
C CYS A 127 27.75 -25.62 0.32
N THR A 128 28.93 -25.21 -0.16
CA THR A 128 29.58 -25.80 -1.35
C THR A 128 30.68 -26.81 -1.00
N GLU A 129 30.86 -27.17 0.27
CA GLU A 129 31.72 -28.29 0.66
C GLU A 129 31.04 -29.62 0.31
N TYR A 130 31.15 -30.02 -0.95
CA TYR A 130 31.11 -31.42 -1.34
C TYR A 130 32.53 -31.80 -1.76
N GLU A 131 33.23 -32.55 -0.89
CA GLU A 131 34.38 -33.35 -1.30
C GLU A 131 33.87 -34.50 -2.18
N TRP A 132 34.51 -34.73 -3.33
CA TRP A 132 34.33 -35.93 -4.16
C TRP A 132 35.40 -36.96 -3.83
#